data_AF-A0A936Q5E9-F1
#
_entry.id   AF-A0A936Q5E9-F1
#
_cell.length_a   1.000
_cell.length_b   1.000
_cell.length_c   1.000
_cell.angle_alpha   90.00
_cell.angle_beta   90.00
_cell.angle_gamma   90.00
#
_symmetry.space_group_name_H-M   'P 1'
#
loop_
_entity.id
_entity.type
_entity.pdbx_description
1 polymer ?
#
loop_
_entity_poly.entity_id
_entity_poly.type
_entity_poly.pdbx_seq_one_letter_code
_entity_poly.pdbx_strand_id
1 'polypeptide(L)'
;MTALRARRRGGCGRTVGLLAGLVVLFALASGALWYLRSRPPAPAPAVAGAPPATAVPSPTVAPLPAATPRPSSVPSDFEPARGSGRGAIAVVIDDVGNADGSLERLARLDGPLAIAVLPGAPRAREAAALAKRKGWDLLVHLPMEGARGPAEPETISSGDEDAEIARRVAAAIDRVPGASGLNNHQGSLATADRRVVRAVLSVVRERGLFFLDSRTSAASVAAEEARALRLATIPRDVFLDDARAEAAAEGGAPEALAAAWSRSLALAASKGHAVVIGHPSASTVDFLAASLPALDGRGVLRVKVSELVD
;
A
#
# COMPACT_ATOMS: atom_id res chain seq x y z
N MET A 1 -82.69 -49.16 -10.94
CA MET A 1 -81.93 -48.73 -9.76
C MET A 1 -80.75 -49.68 -9.59
N THR A 2 -79.52 -49.12 -9.55
CA THR A 2 -78.27 -49.63 -8.89
C THR A 2 -77.70 -50.97 -9.40
N ALA A 3 -76.39 -51.19 -9.64
CA ALA A 3 -75.18 -50.51 -9.19
C ALA A 3 -73.98 -50.78 -10.13
N LEU A 4 -73.10 -49.79 -10.27
CA LEU A 4 -71.73 -49.90 -10.79
C LEU A 4 -70.80 -50.51 -9.72
N ARG A 5 -69.81 -51.32 -10.13
CA ARG A 5 -68.53 -51.45 -9.41
C ARG A 5 -67.36 -51.54 -10.40
N ALA A 6 -66.50 -50.53 -10.33
CA ALA A 6 -65.25 -50.41 -11.06
C ALA A 6 -64.11 -51.16 -10.37
N ARG A 7 -63.13 -51.65 -11.14
CA ARG A 7 -61.80 -52.05 -10.68
C ARG A 7 -60.73 -51.31 -11.50
N ARG A 8 -59.91 -50.49 -10.84
CA ARG A 8 -58.64 -49.95 -11.34
C ARG A 8 -57.48 -50.77 -10.75
N ARG A 9 -56.56 -51.24 -11.59
CA ARG A 9 -55.16 -51.64 -11.29
C ARG A 9 -54.28 -50.65 -12.07
N GLY A 10 -53.09 -50.19 -11.71
CA GLY A 10 -52.14 -50.45 -10.64
C GLY A 10 -50.83 -49.83 -11.13
N GLY A 11 -50.25 -48.87 -10.39
CA GLY A 11 -49.10 -48.09 -10.85
C GLY A 11 -48.32 -47.48 -9.68
N CYS A 12 -47.71 -48.32 -8.84
CA CYS A 12 -46.91 -47.87 -7.69
C CYS A 12 -45.52 -48.54 -7.60
N GLY A 13 -45.19 -49.49 -8.48
CA GLY A 13 -43.94 -50.27 -8.36
C GLY A 13 -42.69 -49.71 -9.06
N ARG A 14 -42.84 -48.79 -10.03
CA ARG A 14 -41.70 -48.38 -10.90
C ARG A 14 -40.95 -47.13 -10.40
N THR A 15 -41.58 -46.29 -9.58
CA THR A 15 -40.99 -45.04 -9.09
C THR A 15 -40.08 -45.24 -7.87
N VAL A 16 -40.38 -46.24 -7.03
CA VAL A 16 -39.59 -46.55 -5.82
C VAL A 16 -38.22 -47.15 -6.17
N GLY A 17 -38.13 -47.99 -7.21
CA GLY A 17 -36.85 -48.58 -7.65
C GLY A 17 -35.88 -47.57 -8.27
N LEU A 18 -36.39 -46.53 -8.92
CA LEU A 18 -35.57 -45.49 -9.57
C LEU A 18 -34.95 -44.51 -8.55
N LEU A 19 -35.69 -44.18 -7.49
CA LEU A 19 -35.19 -43.34 -6.39
C LEU A 19 -34.13 -44.06 -5.54
N ALA A 20 -34.29 -45.37 -5.30
CA ALA A 20 -33.29 -46.15 -4.58
C ALA A 20 -31.96 -46.26 -5.35
N GLY A 21 -32.00 -46.42 -6.68
CA GLY A 21 -30.80 -46.47 -7.52
C GLY A 21 -29.99 -45.17 -7.53
N LEU A 22 -30.67 -44.01 -7.52
CA LEU A 22 -30.02 -42.69 -7.49
C LEU A 22 -29.30 -42.41 -6.17
N VAL A 23 -29.86 -42.86 -5.04
CA VAL A 23 -29.22 -42.69 -3.72
C VAL A 23 -27.91 -43.50 -3.61
N VAL A 24 -27.88 -44.72 -4.15
CA VAL A 24 -26.67 -45.55 -4.15
C VAL A 24 -25.57 -44.95 -5.04
N LEU A 25 -25.94 -44.46 -6.24
CA LEU A 25 -25.00 -43.78 -7.14
C LEU A 25 -24.42 -42.51 -6.51
N PHE A 26 -25.25 -41.72 -5.81
CA PHE A 26 -24.80 -40.52 -5.12
C PHE A 26 -23.85 -40.84 -3.96
N ALA A 27 -24.14 -41.89 -3.18
CA ALA A 27 -23.27 -42.32 -2.08
C ALA A 27 -21.90 -42.81 -2.57
N LEU A 28 -21.86 -43.58 -3.67
CA LEU A 28 -20.61 -44.05 -4.28
C LEU A 28 -19.78 -42.90 -4.86
N ALA A 29 -20.43 -41.94 -5.55
CA ALA A 29 -19.75 -40.76 -6.10
C ALA A 29 -19.18 -39.87 -4.99
N SER A 30 -19.93 -39.68 -3.90
CA SER A 30 -19.49 -38.90 -2.73
C SER A 30 -18.33 -39.57 -2.00
N GLY A 31 -18.36 -40.90 -1.85
CA GLY A 31 -17.27 -41.68 -1.25
C GLY A 31 -15.99 -41.63 -2.09
N ALA A 32 -16.10 -41.74 -3.42
CA ALA A 32 -14.96 -41.62 -4.33
C ALA A 32 -14.32 -40.22 -4.28
N LEU A 33 -15.14 -39.16 -4.23
CA LEU A 33 -14.66 -37.79 -4.15
C LEU A 33 -13.98 -37.48 -2.81
N TRP A 34 -14.55 -37.97 -1.70
CA TRP A 34 -13.92 -37.87 -0.38
C TRP A 34 -12.59 -38.64 -0.33
N TYR A 35 -12.55 -39.85 -0.89
CA TYR A 35 -11.32 -40.64 -0.97
C TYR A 35 -10.23 -39.97 -1.80
N LEU A 36 -10.58 -39.36 -2.94
CA LEU A 36 -9.63 -38.62 -3.79
C LEU A 36 -9.09 -37.35 -3.12
N ARG A 37 -9.93 -36.66 -2.34
CA ARG A 37 -9.56 -35.42 -1.64
C ARG A 37 -8.80 -35.65 -0.33
N SER A 38 -8.95 -36.83 0.26
CA SER A 38 -8.30 -37.21 1.54
C SER A 38 -6.96 -37.92 1.34
N ARG A 39 -6.47 -38.03 0.09
CA ARG A 39 -5.13 -38.58 -0.17
C ARG A 39 -4.08 -37.60 0.34
N PRO A 40 -3.18 -38.03 1.26
CA PRO A 40 -2.01 -37.24 1.58
C PRO A 40 -1.17 -37.06 0.30
N PRO A 41 -0.53 -35.89 0.10
CA PRO A 41 0.34 -35.68 -1.04
C PRO A 41 1.45 -36.74 -1.06
N ALA A 42 1.79 -37.22 -2.25
CA ALA A 42 2.90 -38.15 -2.41
C ALA A 42 4.18 -37.53 -1.82
N PRO A 43 5.01 -38.29 -1.10
CA PRO A 43 6.28 -37.78 -0.62
C PRO A 43 7.12 -37.30 -1.81
N ALA A 44 7.70 -36.10 -1.69
CA ALA A 44 8.57 -35.54 -2.70
C ALA A 44 9.74 -36.51 -2.99
N PRO A 45 10.21 -36.62 -4.25
CA PRO A 45 11.39 -37.42 -4.54
C PRO A 45 12.57 -36.91 -3.72
N ALA A 46 13.26 -37.82 -3.04
CA ALA A 46 14.46 -37.51 -2.28
C ALA A 46 15.52 -36.91 -3.22
N VAL A 47 15.81 -35.62 -3.05
CA VAL A 47 16.89 -34.95 -3.75
C VAL A 47 18.20 -35.49 -3.20
N ALA A 48 18.96 -36.18 -4.04
CA ALA A 48 20.31 -36.64 -3.74
C ALA A 48 21.20 -35.45 -3.32
N GLY A 49 22.02 -35.67 -2.31
CA GLY A 49 22.77 -34.65 -1.58
C GLY A 49 23.59 -33.69 -2.45
N ALA A 50 23.52 -32.41 -2.09
CA ALA A 50 24.41 -31.38 -2.58
C ALA A 50 25.86 -31.65 -2.12
N PRO A 51 26.88 -31.39 -2.96
CA PRO A 51 28.28 -31.45 -2.54
C PRO A 51 28.60 -30.35 -1.50
N PRO A 52 29.62 -30.55 -0.65
CA PRO A 52 29.95 -29.60 0.41
C PRO A 52 30.34 -28.24 -0.17
N ALA A 53 29.79 -27.18 0.44
CA ALA A 53 30.09 -25.80 0.12
C ALA A 53 31.58 -25.51 0.33
N THR A 54 32.31 -25.30 -0.76
CA THR A 54 33.60 -24.60 -0.71
C THR A 54 33.37 -23.17 -0.26
N ALA A 55 33.97 -22.80 0.87
CA ALA A 55 33.98 -21.45 1.39
C ALA A 55 34.54 -20.48 0.34
N VAL A 56 33.67 -19.60 -0.16
CA VAL A 56 34.08 -18.42 -0.94
C VAL A 56 34.48 -17.34 0.08
N PRO A 57 35.68 -16.74 -0.01
CA PRO A 57 36.09 -15.69 0.91
C PRO A 57 35.20 -14.45 0.73
N SER A 58 34.71 -13.91 1.85
CA SER A 58 33.95 -12.64 1.87
C SER A 58 34.74 -11.52 1.19
N PRO A 59 34.15 -10.75 0.27
CA PRO A 59 34.84 -9.57 -0.24
C PRO A 59 34.98 -8.55 0.89
N THR A 60 36.22 -8.16 1.16
CA THR A 60 36.54 -7.03 2.02
C THR A 60 35.98 -5.76 1.36
N VAL A 61 34.86 -5.26 1.87
CA VAL A 61 34.29 -3.98 1.46
C VAL A 61 35.20 -2.89 2.01
N ALA A 62 35.80 -2.09 1.14
CA ALA A 62 36.58 -0.92 1.51
C ALA A 62 35.73 0.07 2.33
N PRO A 63 36.31 0.82 3.29
CA PRO A 63 35.58 1.84 4.02
C PRO A 63 35.05 2.90 3.04
N LEU A 64 33.75 3.18 3.06
CA LEU A 64 33.19 4.27 2.27
C LEU A 64 33.84 5.61 2.67
N PRO A 65 34.13 6.49 1.70
CA PRO A 65 34.51 7.86 2.01
C PRO A 65 33.37 8.54 2.79
N ALA A 66 33.75 9.34 3.79
CA ALA A 66 32.83 10.10 4.62
C ALA A 66 31.77 10.80 3.74
N ALA A 67 30.50 10.54 4.03
CA ALA A 67 29.38 11.20 3.38
C ALA A 67 29.58 12.70 3.45
N THR A 68 29.73 13.35 2.28
CA THR A 68 29.68 14.80 2.19
C THR A 68 28.36 15.26 2.79
N PRO A 69 28.35 16.21 3.75
CA PRO A 69 27.11 16.74 4.29
C PRO A 69 26.30 17.30 3.13
N ARG A 70 25.04 16.86 3.00
CA ARG A 70 24.11 17.53 2.10
C ARG A 70 24.00 18.99 2.54
N PRO A 71 24.03 19.95 1.60
CA PRO A 71 23.75 21.32 1.94
C PRO A 71 22.31 21.37 2.46
N SER A 72 22.18 21.55 3.78
CA SER A 72 20.93 22.01 4.40
C SER A 72 20.70 23.43 3.88
N SER A 73 19.99 23.55 2.77
CA SER A 73 19.56 24.83 2.21
C SER A 73 18.05 25.03 2.37
N VAL A 74 17.42 24.30 3.29
CA VAL A 74 16.09 24.66 3.78
C VAL A 74 16.33 25.57 4.97
N PRO A 75 15.96 26.86 4.91
CA PRO A 75 15.82 27.65 6.12
C PRO A 75 14.91 26.89 7.08
N SER A 76 15.49 26.41 8.17
CA SER A 76 14.83 25.67 9.26
C SER A 76 13.99 26.62 10.12
N ASP A 77 13.19 27.45 9.46
CA ASP A 77 12.35 28.50 10.05
C ASP A 77 10.88 28.06 10.04
N PHE A 78 10.57 26.93 9.39
CA PHE A 78 9.24 26.33 9.42
C PHE A 78 9.04 25.58 10.75
N GLU A 79 8.94 26.35 11.83
CA GLU A 79 8.13 25.97 12.96
C GLU A 79 6.69 26.33 12.56
N PRO A 80 5.78 25.36 12.27
CA PRO A 80 4.36 25.65 12.29
C PRO A 80 4.06 26.04 13.73
N ALA A 81 4.13 27.35 14.00
CA ALA A 81 4.16 27.90 15.33
C ALA A 81 3.07 27.23 16.16
N ARG A 82 3.48 26.45 17.16
CA ARG A 82 2.57 25.94 18.18
C ARG A 82 1.86 27.14 18.77
N GLY A 83 0.62 27.40 18.33
CA GLY A 83 -0.18 28.54 18.79
C GLY A 83 -0.47 29.68 17.80
N SER A 84 -0.15 29.59 16.50
CA SER A 84 -0.62 30.62 15.54
C SER A 84 -2.09 30.49 15.10
N GLY A 85 -2.75 29.37 15.45
CA GLY A 85 -4.09 29.03 14.97
C GLY A 85 -4.15 28.61 13.50
N ARG A 86 -3.00 28.53 12.81
CA ARG A 86 -2.88 28.21 11.38
C ARG A 86 -2.15 26.88 11.22
N GLY A 87 -2.89 25.77 11.26
CA GLY A 87 -2.34 24.43 11.03
C GLY A 87 -1.84 24.26 9.58
N ALA A 88 -1.00 23.25 9.34
CA ALA A 88 -0.49 22.92 8.01
C ALA A 88 -1.10 21.61 7.46
N ILE A 89 -1.26 21.50 6.15
CA ILE A 89 -1.63 20.26 5.47
C ILE A 89 -0.59 19.95 4.39
N ALA A 90 -0.05 18.73 4.45
CA ALA A 90 0.67 18.11 3.34
C ALA A 90 -0.23 17.05 2.69
N VAL A 91 -0.34 17.10 1.37
CA VAL A 91 -1.10 16.11 0.59
C VAL A 91 -0.14 15.26 -0.22
N VAL A 92 -0.31 13.94 -0.13
CA VAL A 92 0.42 12.92 -0.89
C VAL A 92 -0.58 12.14 -1.73
N ILE A 93 -0.25 11.89 -3.00
CA ILE A 93 -1.02 11.01 -3.88
C ILE A 93 -0.22 9.76 -4.18
N ASP A 94 -0.71 8.62 -3.73
CA ASP A 94 -0.12 7.29 -3.91
C ASP A 94 -0.47 6.69 -5.28
N ASP A 95 0.08 5.53 -5.62
CA ASP A 95 -0.22 4.78 -6.87
C ASP A 95 -0.05 5.55 -8.20
N VAL A 96 0.83 6.56 -8.22
CA VAL A 96 1.06 7.37 -9.42
C VAL A 96 2.00 6.67 -10.41
N GLY A 97 1.78 6.91 -11.71
CA GLY A 97 2.64 6.44 -12.80
C GLY A 97 1.99 5.37 -13.69
N ASN A 98 0.75 4.98 -13.40
CA ASN A 98 -0.03 4.10 -14.26
C ASN A 98 -0.52 4.81 -15.54
N ALA A 99 -0.92 4.03 -16.54
CA ALA A 99 -1.45 4.53 -17.82
C ALA A 99 -2.98 4.67 -17.81
N ASP A 100 -3.51 5.41 -16.83
CA ASP A 100 -4.94 5.49 -16.47
C ASP A 100 -5.50 6.93 -16.48
N GLY A 101 -4.75 7.87 -17.06
CA GLY A 101 -5.09 9.29 -17.08
C GLY A 101 -4.81 10.04 -15.78
N SER A 102 -4.22 9.39 -14.75
CA SER A 102 -3.91 10.00 -13.46
C SER A 102 -2.99 11.20 -13.59
N LEU A 103 -1.92 11.09 -14.39
CA LEU A 103 -0.94 12.16 -14.58
C LEU A 103 -1.56 13.41 -15.20
N GLU A 104 -2.47 13.24 -16.15
CA GLU A 104 -3.19 14.34 -16.80
C GLU A 104 -4.14 15.05 -15.85
N ARG A 105 -4.78 14.31 -14.93
CA ARG A 105 -5.62 14.88 -13.87
C ARG A 105 -4.76 15.63 -12.86
N LEU A 106 -3.71 14.99 -12.34
CA LEU A 106 -2.79 15.58 -11.37
C LEU A 106 -2.14 16.85 -11.91
N ALA A 107 -1.75 16.90 -13.19
CA ALA A 107 -1.13 18.07 -13.79
C ALA A 107 -1.96 19.38 -13.68
N ARG A 108 -3.27 19.27 -13.38
CA ARG A 108 -4.19 20.40 -13.18
C ARG A 108 -4.15 20.95 -11.75
N LEU A 109 -3.59 20.21 -10.80
CA LEU A 109 -3.40 20.68 -9.43
C LEU A 109 -2.19 21.61 -9.37
N ASP A 110 -2.30 22.66 -8.56
CA ASP A 110 -1.24 23.66 -8.37
C ASP A 110 -0.78 23.71 -6.92
N GLY A 111 0.45 24.21 -6.72
CA GLY A 111 1.12 24.41 -5.44
C GLY A 111 1.58 23.13 -4.73
N PRO A 112 2.03 23.23 -3.45
CA PRO A 112 2.70 22.13 -2.77
C PRO A 112 1.86 20.85 -2.70
N LEU A 113 2.47 19.76 -3.17
CA LEU A 113 1.94 18.41 -3.17
C LEU A 113 3.11 17.44 -3.12
N ALA A 114 2.82 16.18 -2.84
CA ALA A 114 3.71 15.05 -3.07
C ALA A 114 3.02 13.99 -3.93
N ILE A 115 3.79 13.30 -4.76
CA ILE A 115 3.32 12.08 -5.44
C ILE A 115 4.23 10.92 -5.08
N ALA A 116 3.64 9.75 -4.79
CA ALA A 116 4.37 8.51 -4.60
C ALA A 116 4.18 7.63 -5.85
N VAL A 117 5.30 7.26 -6.48
CA VAL A 117 5.33 6.58 -7.77
C VAL A 117 5.73 5.13 -7.58
N LEU A 118 4.91 4.20 -8.09
CA LEU A 118 5.23 2.77 -8.11
C LEU A 118 6.46 2.54 -9.03
N PRO A 119 7.54 1.88 -8.56
CA PRO A 119 8.77 1.65 -9.34
C PRO A 119 8.56 0.93 -10.67
N GLY A 120 7.58 0.03 -10.73
CA GLY A 120 7.22 -0.75 -11.92
C GLY A 120 6.22 -0.06 -12.85
N ALA A 121 5.78 1.16 -12.54
CA ALA A 121 4.71 1.80 -13.30
C ALA A 121 5.18 2.24 -14.70
N PRO A 122 4.35 2.05 -15.74
CA PRO A 122 4.75 2.30 -17.13
C PRO A 122 5.15 3.76 -17.40
N ARG A 123 4.57 4.71 -16.66
CA ARG A 123 4.80 6.15 -16.80
C ARG A 123 5.57 6.73 -15.60
N ALA A 124 6.32 5.93 -14.85
CA ALA A 124 7.08 6.39 -13.68
C ALA A 124 8.02 7.57 -13.99
N ARG A 125 8.69 7.55 -15.16
CA ARG A 125 9.57 8.65 -15.60
C ARG A 125 8.79 9.94 -15.90
N GLU A 126 7.60 9.82 -16.50
CA GLU A 126 6.74 10.98 -16.77
C GLU A 126 6.21 11.58 -15.47
N ALA A 127 5.84 10.73 -14.50
CA ALA A 127 5.45 11.13 -13.16
C ALA A 127 6.58 11.91 -12.45
N ALA A 128 7.80 11.37 -12.46
CA ALA A 128 8.97 12.04 -11.89
C ALA A 128 9.25 13.41 -12.57
N ALA A 129 9.14 13.47 -13.90
CA ALA A 129 9.28 14.72 -14.64
C ALA A 129 8.17 15.72 -14.29
N LEU A 130 6.93 15.27 -14.09
CA LEU A 130 5.82 16.12 -13.66
C LEU A 130 6.07 16.69 -12.26
N ALA A 131 6.43 15.86 -11.28
CA ALA A 131 6.76 16.32 -9.93
C ALA A 131 7.86 17.38 -9.94
N LYS A 132 8.94 17.13 -10.71
CA LYS A 132 10.03 18.09 -10.88
C LYS A 132 9.54 19.42 -11.47
N ARG A 133 8.73 19.40 -12.53
CA ARG A 133 8.20 20.63 -13.15
C ARG A 133 7.26 21.40 -12.22
N LYS A 134 6.46 20.70 -11.43
CA LYS A 134 5.52 21.29 -10.46
C LYS A 134 6.19 21.68 -9.13
N GLY A 135 7.45 21.30 -8.93
CA GLY A 135 8.17 21.51 -7.67
C GLY A 135 7.61 20.69 -6.51
N TRP A 136 6.96 19.56 -6.80
CA TRP A 136 6.41 18.65 -5.80
C TRP A 136 7.47 17.74 -5.18
N ASP A 137 7.17 17.22 -4.00
CA ASP A 137 7.92 16.07 -3.50
C ASP A 137 7.63 14.84 -4.36
N LEU A 138 8.66 14.03 -4.57
CA LEU A 138 8.58 12.79 -5.31
C LEU A 138 8.99 11.66 -4.38
N LEU A 139 8.12 10.69 -4.17
CA LEU A 139 8.38 9.54 -3.33
C LEU A 139 8.39 8.27 -4.18
N VAL A 140 9.21 7.30 -3.76
CA VAL A 140 9.08 5.92 -4.21
C VAL A 140 7.90 5.30 -3.47
N HIS A 141 6.90 4.75 -4.17
CA HIS A 141 5.82 3.98 -3.56
C HIS A 141 6.18 2.49 -3.61
N LEU A 142 6.81 1.98 -2.57
CA LEU A 142 7.42 0.66 -2.54
C LEU A 142 6.39 -0.44 -2.22
N PRO A 143 6.14 -1.41 -3.11
CA PRO A 143 5.32 -2.58 -2.82
C PRO A 143 5.87 -3.37 -1.63
N MET A 144 5.05 -3.56 -0.60
CA MET A 144 5.40 -4.29 0.61
C MET A 144 4.28 -5.25 1.02
N GLU A 145 4.64 -6.40 1.59
CA GLU A 145 3.69 -7.47 1.88
C GLU A 145 2.55 -7.02 2.80
N GLY A 146 1.31 -7.11 2.28
CA GLY A 146 0.08 -6.85 3.01
C GLY A 146 -0.62 -8.14 3.46
N ALA A 147 -1.48 -8.02 4.48
CA ALA A 147 -2.27 -9.13 4.99
C ALA A 147 -3.45 -9.54 4.08
N ARG A 148 -3.68 -8.81 2.99
CA ARG A 148 -4.80 -9.02 2.07
C ARG A 148 -4.34 -8.88 0.63
N GLY A 149 -4.93 -9.68 -0.24
CA GLY A 149 -4.62 -9.66 -1.67
C GLY A 149 -3.36 -10.46 -2.01
N PRO A 150 -3.15 -10.75 -3.30
CA PRO A 150 -1.90 -11.35 -3.75
C PRO A 150 -0.75 -10.34 -3.66
N ALA A 151 0.46 -10.84 -3.47
CA ALA A 151 1.65 -10.01 -3.63
C ALA A 151 1.75 -9.50 -5.07
N GLU A 152 1.97 -8.20 -5.21
CA GLU A 152 2.26 -7.57 -6.49
C GLU A 152 3.71 -7.86 -6.90
N PRO A 153 4.06 -7.70 -8.19
CA PRO A 153 5.46 -7.75 -8.61
C PRO A 153 6.32 -6.82 -7.75
N GLU A 154 7.53 -7.26 -7.42
CA GLU A 154 8.53 -6.47 -6.68
C GLU A 154 8.17 -6.17 -5.22
N THR A 155 7.12 -6.82 -4.70
CA THR A 155 6.78 -6.78 -3.26
C THR A 155 7.95 -7.23 -2.40
N ILE A 156 8.31 -6.40 -1.42
CA ILE A 156 9.18 -6.79 -0.32
C ILE A 156 8.39 -7.69 0.62
N SER A 157 8.83 -8.95 0.75
CA SER A 157 8.21 -9.94 1.61
C SER A 157 8.95 -10.09 2.93
N SER A 158 8.20 -10.45 3.97
CA SER A 158 8.70 -10.85 5.28
C SER A 158 9.58 -12.11 5.23
N GLY A 159 9.50 -12.89 4.15
CA GLY A 159 10.38 -14.03 3.89
C GLY A 159 11.67 -13.69 3.14
N ASP A 160 11.82 -12.48 2.59
CA ASP A 160 13.05 -12.09 1.87
C ASP A 160 14.21 -11.92 2.86
N GLU A 161 15.41 -12.34 2.44
CA GLU A 161 16.65 -12.08 3.18
C GLU A 161 17.05 -10.60 3.11
N ASP A 162 17.74 -10.10 4.15
CA ASP A 162 18.11 -8.67 4.26
C ASP A 162 18.88 -8.14 3.03
N ALA A 163 19.77 -8.96 2.45
CA ALA A 163 20.52 -8.60 1.26
C ALA A 163 19.62 -8.44 0.01
N GLU A 164 18.60 -9.29 -0.11
CA GLU A 164 17.63 -9.21 -1.19
C GLU A 164 16.69 -8.01 -1.02
N ILE A 165 16.24 -7.75 0.21
CA ILE A 165 15.49 -6.53 0.55
C ILE A 165 16.31 -5.30 0.14
N ALA A 166 17.58 -5.24 0.57
CA ALA A 166 18.43 -4.09 0.27
C ALA A 166 18.61 -3.87 -1.24
N ARG A 167 18.86 -4.95 -1.99
CA ARG A 167 18.99 -4.91 -3.45
C ARG A 167 17.71 -4.45 -4.14
N ARG A 168 16.54 -4.96 -3.73
CA ARG A 168 15.24 -4.58 -4.32
C ARG A 168 14.87 -3.14 -4.00
N VAL A 169 15.07 -2.68 -2.76
CA VAL A 169 14.81 -1.30 -2.36
C VAL A 169 15.71 -0.33 -3.13
N ALA A 170 17.02 -0.64 -3.24
CA ALA A 170 17.94 0.14 -4.04
C ALA A 170 17.49 0.24 -5.51
N ALA A 171 17.11 -0.88 -6.12
CA ALA A 171 16.62 -0.92 -7.49
C ALA A 171 15.31 -0.14 -7.68
N ALA A 172 14.40 -0.20 -6.70
CA ALA A 172 13.16 0.56 -6.71
C ALA A 172 13.41 2.08 -6.67
N ILE A 173 14.34 2.53 -5.83
CA ILE A 173 14.77 3.93 -5.76
C ILE A 173 15.38 4.39 -7.08
N ASP A 174 16.26 3.58 -7.68
CA ASP A 174 16.94 3.93 -8.94
C ASP A 174 15.95 4.05 -10.13
N ARG A 175 14.75 3.46 -10.04
CA ARG A 175 13.69 3.58 -11.06
C ARG A 175 12.85 4.85 -10.95
N VAL A 176 12.88 5.55 -9.82
CA VAL A 176 12.17 6.81 -9.59
C VAL A 176 13.20 7.93 -9.38
N PRO A 177 13.93 8.33 -10.44
CA PRO A 177 15.04 9.27 -10.32
C PRO A 177 14.57 10.63 -9.80
N GLY A 178 15.27 11.14 -8.78
CA GLY A 178 14.95 12.41 -8.14
C GLY A 178 13.95 12.30 -6.99
N ALA A 179 13.59 11.08 -6.55
CA ALA A 179 12.82 10.90 -5.34
C ALA A 179 13.53 11.54 -4.12
N SER A 180 12.76 12.24 -3.29
CA SER A 180 13.20 12.82 -2.01
C SER A 180 12.82 11.95 -0.82
N GLY A 181 11.86 11.04 -0.98
CA GLY A 181 11.40 10.11 0.06
C GLY A 181 11.00 8.74 -0.46
N LEU A 182 10.67 7.84 0.46
CA LEU A 182 10.07 6.54 0.19
C LEU A 182 8.83 6.35 1.07
N ASN A 183 7.82 5.73 0.49
CA ASN A 183 6.56 5.41 1.12
C ASN A 183 6.19 3.95 0.84
N ASN A 184 5.48 3.28 1.75
CA ASN A 184 5.03 1.90 1.56
C ASN A 184 3.66 1.82 0.86
N HIS A 185 3.61 1.05 -0.24
CA HIS A 185 2.39 0.52 -0.82
C HIS A 185 1.97 -0.74 -0.07
N GLN A 186 0.74 -0.79 0.42
CA GLN A 186 0.27 -1.83 1.33
C GLN A 186 1.20 -1.99 2.56
N GLY A 187 1.82 -3.15 2.77
CA GLY A 187 2.83 -3.36 3.81
C GLY A 187 2.30 -3.70 5.20
N SER A 188 1.03 -4.05 5.38
CA SER A 188 0.47 -4.30 6.72
C SER A 188 1.13 -5.46 7.49
N LEU A 189 1.76 -6.41 6.79
CA LEU A 189 2.62 -7.43 7.41
C LEU A 189 4.08 -6.97 7.49
N ALA A 190 4.63 -6.52 6.37
CA ALA A 190 6.04 -6.14 6.27
C ALA A 190 6.42 -4.99 7.23
N THR A 191 5.55 -3.99 7.42
CA THR A 191 5.77 -2.87 8.35
C THR A 191 5.64 -3.25 9.82
N ALA A 192 5.03 -4.41 10.13
CA ALA A 192 4.98 -4.95 11.49
C ALA A 192 6.20 -5.83 11.83
N ASP A 193 6.99 -6.22 10.81
CA ASP A 193 8.23 -6.96 10.99
C ASP A 193 9.42 -5.99 11.14
N ARG A 194 10.01 -6.00 12.35
CA ARG A 194 11.14 -5.14 12.70
C ARG A 194 12.37 -5.36 11.81
N ARG A 195 12.67 -6.61 11.44
CA ARG A 195 13.83 -6.94 10.61
C ARG A 195 13.63 -6.35 9.21
N VAL A 196 12.47 -6.58 8.62
CA VAL A 196 12.13 -6.09 7.28
C VAL A 196 12.17 -4.57 7.23
N VAL A 197 11.48 -3.91 8.16
CA VAL A 197 11.48 -2.44 8.27
C VAL A 197 12.91 -1.92 8.41
N ARG A 198 13.72 -2.48 9.31
CA ARG A 198 15.09 -2.03 9.51
C ARG A 198 15.95 -2.18 8.25
N ALA A 199 15.80 -3.28 7.51
CA ALA A 199 16.50 -3.50 6.25
C ALA A 199 16.10 -2.47 5.19
N VAL A 200 14.79 -2.21 5.02
CA VAL A 200 14.28 -1.17 4.10
C VAL A 200 14.81 0.22 4.50
N LEU A 201 14.61 0.62 5.76
CA LEU A 201 14.98 1.94 6.25
C LEU A 201 16.49 2.19 6.24
N SER A 202 17.31 1.15 6.35
CA SER A 202 18.77 1.27 6.21
C SER A 202 19.16 1.75 4.81
N VAL A 203 18.55 1.18 3.76
CA VAL A 203 18.78 1.65 2.37
C VAL A 203 18.21 3.04 2.15
N VAL A 204 17.01 3.34 2.67
CA VAL A 204 16.41 4.68 2.60
C VAL A 204 17.37 5.72 3.19
N ARG A 205 17.95 5.44 4.37
CA ARG A 205 18.94 6.29 5.01
C ARG A 205 20.23 6.44 4.20
N GLU A 206 20.78 5.33 3.69
CA GLU A 206 22.00 5.33 2.85
C GLU A 206 21.83 6.14 1.58
N ARG A 207 20.65 6.08 0.96
CA ARG A 207 20.28 6.89 -0.21
C ARG A 207 19.88 8.32 0.15
N GLY A 208 19.80 8.62 1.45
CA GLY A 208 19.50 9.93 1.96
C GLY A 208 18.03 10.34 1.82
N LEU A 209 17.11 9.40 1.66
CA LEU A 209 15.69 9.72 1.55
C LEU A 209 15.05 9.85 2.95
N PHE A 210 13.91 10.51 3.07
CA PHE A 210 13.04 10.37 4.26
C PHE A 210 12.05 9.21 4.05
N PHE A 211 11.42 8.74 5.14
CA PHE A 211 10.40 7.68 5.08
C PHE A 211 9.01 8.18 5.51
N LEU A 212 8.03 8.06 4.62
CA LEU A 212 6.62 8.29 4.89
C LEU A 212 5.92 6.96 5.19
N ASP A 213 5.44 6.73 6.41
CA ASP A 213 4.68 5.52 6.75
C ASP A 213 3.19 5.72 6.40
N SER A 214 2.66 4.96 5.44
CA SER A 214 1.23 4.96 5.10
C SER A 214 0.34 4.39 6.22
N ARG A 215 0.92 3.78 7.26
CA ARG A 215 0.23 3.20 8.42
C ARG A 215 -0.95 2.32 8.02
N THR A 216 -0.71 1.38 7.10
CA THR A 216 -1.72 0.40 6.66
C THR A 216 -2.05 -0.64 7.74
N SER A 217 -1.27 -0.66 8.83
CA SER A 217 -1.52 -1.40 10.05
C SER A 217 -1.20 -0.54 11.28
N ALA A 218 -1.98 -0.71 12.35
CA ALA A 218 -1.66 -0.13 13.66
C ALA A 218 -0.40 -0.75 14.28
N ALA A 219 0.01 -1.94 13.81
CA ALA A 219 1.19 -2.66 14.28
C ALA A 219 2.50 -2.21 13.59
N SER A 220 2.47 -1.20 12.72
CA SER A 220 3.69 -0.70 12.07
C SER A 220 4.74 -0.28 13.12
N VAL A 221 5.96 -0.78 12.95
CA VAL A 221 7.14 -0.41 13.77
C VAL A 221 8.06 0.59 13.07
N ALA A 222 7.64 1.13 11.91
CA ALA A 222 8.46 2.01 11.08
C ALA A 222 8.97 3.26 11.83
N ALA A 223 8.10 3.92 12.60
CA ALA A 223 8.49 5.09 13.37
C ALA A 223 9.54 4.76 14.45
N GLU A 224 9.49 3.56 15.05
CA GLU A 224 10.45 3.15 16.06
C GLU A 224 11.82 2.86 15.44
N GLU A 225 11.86 2.09 14.36
CA GLU A 225 13.10 1.78 13.65
C GLU A 225 13.72 3.00 12.99
N ALA A 226 12.92 3.90 12.42
CA ALA A 226 13.41 5.15 11.86
C ALA A 226 14.13 6.00 12.91
N ARG A 227 13.55 6.14 14.12
CA ARG A 227 14.21 6.81 15.25
C ARG A 227 15.52 6.13 15.64
N ALA A 228 15.53 4.80 15.72
CA ALA A 228 16.75 4.04 16.04
C ALA A 228 17.86 4.24 14.98
N LEU A 229 17.48 4.46 13.73
CA LEU A 229 18.39 4.70 12.62
C LEU A 229 18.74 6.18 12.42
N ARG A 230 18.11 7.10 13.19
CA ARG A 230 18.17 8.56 12.99
C ARG A 230 17.78 8.96 11.56
N LEU A 231 16.71 8.34 11.07
CA LEU A 231 16.13 8.58 9.76
C LEU A 231 14.90 9.48 9.91
N ALA A 232 14.86 10.55 9.12
CA ALA A 232 13.69 11.42 9.05
C ALA A 232 12.47 10.63 8.61
N THR A 233 11.40 10.69 9.40
CA THR A 233 10.18 9.94 9.14
C THR A 233 8.93 10.71 9.54
N ILE A 234 7.84 10.46 8.82
CA ILE A 234 6.53 10.99 9.19
C ILE A 234 5.43 9.96 8.88
N PRO A 235 4.48 9.73 9.79
CA PRO A 235 3.33 8.89 9.49
C PRO A 235 2.22 9.68 8.78
N ARG A 236 1.42 8.99 7.98
CA ARG A 236 0.10 9.48 7.57
C ARG A 236 -0.81 9.72 8.78
N ASP A 237 -1.56 10.82 8.72
CA ASP A 237 -2.63 11.11 9.66
C ASP A 237 -4.01 10.66 9.13
N VAL A 238 -4.32 10.93 7.86
CA VAL A 238 -5.64 10.65 7.25
C VAL A 238 -5.50 10.00 5.87
N PHE A 239 -6.27 8.93 5.61
CA PHE A 239 -6.56 8.48 4.25
C PHE A 239 -7.80 9.23 3.75
N LEU A 240 -7.66 9.90 2.61
CA LEU A 240 -8.69 10.76 2.05
C LEU A 240 -9.82 9.96 1.40
N ASP A 241 -9.48 8.92 0.64
CA ASP A 241 -10.36 8.08 -0.15
C ASP A 241 -10.37 6.62 0.33
N ASP A 242 -10.56 6.43 1.64
CA ASP A 242 -10.68 5.08 2.22
C ASP A 242 -11.93 4.36 1.69
N ALA A 243 -11.72 3.29 0.92
CA ALA A 243 -12.81 2.55 0.27
C ALA A 243 -13.86 1.99 1.25
N ARG A 244 -13.51 1.71 2.52
CA ARG A 244 -14.50 1.27 3.51
C ARG A 244 -15.35 2.43 3.98
N ALA A 245 -14.75 3.61 4.16
CA ALA A 245 -15.48 4.83 4.47
C ALA A 245 -16.41 5.21 3.31
N GLU A 246 -15.95 5.12 2.06
CA GLU A 246 -16.78 5.35 0.88
C GLU A 246 -17.95 4.37 0.79
N ALA A 247 -17.72 3.08 1.05
CA ALA A 247 -18.77 2.06 1.04
C ALA A 247 -19.77 2.18 2.21
N ALA A 248 -19.34 2.77 3.33
CA ALA A 248 -20.19 2.96 4.51
C ALA A 248 -20.99 4.26 4.50
N ALA A 249 -20.56 5.28 3.74
CA ALA A 249 -21.24 6.56 3.65
C ALA A 249 -22.48 6.47 2.75
N GLU A 250 -23.62 7.00 3.21
CA GLU A 250 -24.86 7.03 2.43
C GLU A 250 -24.70 7.85 1.14
N GLY A 251 -23.96 8.95 1.21
CA GLY A 251 -23.58 9.80 0.08
C GLY A 251 -22.37 9.30 -0.72
N GLY A 252 -21.84 8.11 -0.41
CA GLY A 252 -20.71 7.50 -1.12
C GLY A 252 -19.40 8.30 -1.02
N ALA A 253 -18.59 8.24 -2.08
CA ALA A 253 -17.27 8.87 -2.10
C ALA A 253 -17.27 10.38 -1.80
N PRO A 254 -18.17 11.23 -2.35
CA PRO A 254 -18.19 12.65 -2.03
C PRO A 254 -18.34 12.97 -0.53
N GLU A 255 -19.22 12.25 0.17
CA GLU A 255 -19.42 12.43 1.61
C GLU A 255 -18.20 11.93 2.41
N ALA A 256 -17.67 10.76 2.05
CA ALA A 256 -16.50 10.19 2.72
C ALA A 256 -15.26 11.09 2.57
N LEU A 257 -15.02 11.65 1.36
CA LEU A 257 -13.95 12.61 1.09
C LEU A 257 -14.10 13.88 1.93
N ALA A 258 -15.31 14.46 1.98
CA ALA A 258 -15.58 15.65 2.77
C ALA A 258 -15.37 15.41 4.28
N ALA A 259 -15.79 14.25 4.78
CA ALA A 259 -15.58 13.85 6.17
C ALA A 259 -14.09 13.65 6.48
N ALA A 260 -13.34 12.98 5.59
CA ALA A 260 -11.90 12.80 5.73
C ALA A 260 -11.14 14.13 5.71
N TRP A 261 -11.48 15.02 4.79
CA TRP A 261 -10.91 16.36 4.71
C TRP A 261 -11.17 17.19 5.98
N SER A 262 -12.40 17.14 6.49
CA SER A 262 -12.76 17.83 7.74
C SER A 262 -11.95 17.30 8.94
N ARG A 263 -11.72 15.97 9.00
CA ARG A 263 -10.82 15.38 10.01
C ARG A 263 -9.39 15.87 9.85
N SER A 264 -8.87 15.95 8.62
CA SER A 264 -7.52 16.48 8.35
C SER A 264 -7.35 17.92 8.82
N LEU A 265 -8.34 18.78 8.59
CA LEU A 265 -8.34 20.16 9.07
C LEU A 265 -8.36 20.25 10.59
N ALA A 266 -9.18 19.42 11.26
CA ALA A 266 -9.22 19.37 12.72
C ALA A 266 -7.89 18.87 13.33
N LEU A 267 -7.24 17.90 12.69
CA LEU A 267 -5.91 17.42 13.08
C LEU A 267 -4.86 18.51 12.87
N ALA A 268 -4.85 19.17 11.71
CA ALA A 268 -3.94 20.29 11.45
C ALA A 268 -4.09 21.40 12.49
N ALA A 269 -5.34 21.75 12.87
CA ALA A 269 -5.61 22.78 13.86
C ALA A 269 -5.14 22.38 15.28
N SER A 270 -5.21 21.11 15.65
CA SER A 270 -4.89 20.62 17.00
C SER A 270 -3.45 20.16 17.19
N LYS A 271 -2.87 19.49 16.18
CA LYS A 271 -1.50 18.95 16.16
C LYS A 271 -0.50 19.94 15.56
N GLY A 272 -0.96 20.94 14.82
CA GLY A 272 -0.13 21.88 14.06
C GLY A 272 0.05 21.48 12.59
N HIS A 273 -0.07 20.19 12.26
CA HIS A 273 -0.08 19.71 10.87
C HIS A 273 -0.93 18.45 10.70
N ALA A 274 -1.29 18.12 9.45
CA ALA A 274 -1.81 16.83 9.05
C ALA A 274 -1.22 16.36 7.72
N VAL A 275 -0.78 15.10 7.67
CA VAL A 275 -0.40 14.40 6.44
C VAL A 275 -1.59 13.61 5.91
N VAL A 276 -2.03 13.98 4.71
CA VAL A 276 -3.19 13.40 4.05
C VAL A 276 -2.73 12.61 2.84
N ILE A 277 -3.06 11.33 2.78
CA ILE A 277 -2.77 10.47 1.63
C ILE A 277 -4.08 10.17 0.90
N GLY A 278 -4.06 10.22 -0.43
CA GLY A 278 -5.14 9.70 -1.28
C GLY A 278 -4.57 9.07 -2.55
N HIS A 279 -5.45 8.66 -3.46
CA HIS A 279 -5.11 8.00 -4.73
C HIS A 279 -5.60 8.84 -5.93
N PRO A 280 -5.08 8.65 -7.15
CA PRO A 280 -5.31 9.56 -8.27
C PRO A 280 -6.62 9.24 -9.03
N SER A 281 -7.66 8.86 -8.29
CA SER A 281 -9.01 8.70 -8.81
C SER A 281 -9.56 10.05 -9.29
N ALA A 282 -10.55 10.02 -10.19
CA ALA A 282 -11.19 11.26 -10.65
C ALA A 282 -11.85 12.01 -9.49
N SER A 283 -12.58 11.30 -8.61
CA SER A 283 -13.25 11.88 -7.46
C SER A 283 -12.27 12.54 -6.48
N THR A 284 -11.16 11.89 -6.17
CA THR A 284 -10.15 12.42 -5.25
C THR A 284 -9.48 13.66 -5.82
N VAL A 285 -9.08 13.64 -7.09
CA VAL A 285 -8.41 14.77 -7.73
C VAL A 285 -9.36 15.97 -7.90
N ASP A 286 -10.60 15.74 -8.33
CA ASP A 286 -11.60 16.80 -8.47
C ASP A 286 -11.93 17.44 -7.11
N PHE A 287 -12.05 16.62 -6.06
CA PHE A 287 -12.24 17.10 -4.70
C PHE A 287 -11.08 17.98 -4.22
N LEU A 288 -9.83 17.54 -4.46
CA LEU A 288 -8.64 18.30 -4.10
C LEU A 288 -8.52 19.60 -4.91
N ALA A 289 -8.86 19.58 -6.20
CA ALA A 289 -8.86 20.78 -7.05
C ALA A 289 -9.81 21.86 -6.51
N ALA A 290 -10.96 21.46 -5.95
CA ALA A 290 -11.90 22.37 -5.31
C ALA A 290 -11.46 22.79 -3.89
N SER A 291 -10.88 21.86 -3.13
CA SER A 291 -10.65 22.05 -1.68
C SER A 291 -9.34 22.75 -1.35
N LEU A 292 -8.27 22.52 -2.13
CA LEU A 292 -6.95 23.08 -1.85
C LEU A 292 -6.92 24.62 -1.93
N PRO A 293 -7.50 25.28 -2.95
CA PRO A 293 -7.53 26.75 -2.99
C PRO A 293 -8.32 27.38 -1.84
N ALA A 294 -9.29 26.65 -1.27
CA ALA A 294 -10.10 27.14 -0.16
C ALA A 294 -9.37 27.14 1.19
N LEU A 295 -8.16 26.56 1.28
CA LEU A 295 -7.36 26.56 2.51
C LEU A 295 -6.88 27.96 2.89
N ASP A 296 -6.55 28.80 1.90
CA ASP A 296 -6.05 30.16 2.11
C ASP A 296 -7.05 31.00 2.93
N GLY A 297 -8.34 30.91 2.60
CA GLY A 297 -9.43 31.58 3.31
C GLY A 297 -9.70 31.02 4.71
N ARG A 298 -9.18 29.82 5.03
CA ARG A 298 -9.28 29.17 6.35
C ARG A 298 -8.03 29.39 7.21
N GLY A 299 -7.03 30.07 6.66
CA GLY A 299 -5.75 30.28 7.32
C GLY A 299 -4.89 29.02 7.47
N VAL A 300 -5.23 27.91 6.81
CA VAL A 300 -4.46 26.66 6.86
C VAL A 300 -3.36 26.72 5.80
N LEU A 301 -2.12 26.43 6.19
CA LEU A 301 -0.99 26.44 5.29
C LEU A 301 -0.95 25.14 4.48
N ARG A 302 -0.70 25.24 3.18
CA ARG A 302 -0.37 24.09 2.36
C ARG A 302 1.14 23.98 2.21
N VAL A 303 1.69 22.83 2.55
CA VAL A 303 3.14 22.60 2.64
C VAL A 303 3.55 21.32 1.91
N LYS A 304 4.84 21.18 1.65
CA LYS A 304 5.40 19.92 1.18
C LYS A 304 5.50 18.93 2.34
N VAL A 305 5.48 17.63 2.05
CA VAL A 305 5.64 16.63 3.12
C VAL A 305 7.08 16.62 3.64
N SER A 306 8.05 16.94 2.80
CA SER A 306 9.46 17.11 3.17
C SER A 306 9.73 18.29 4.11
N GLU A 307 8.79 19.24 4.24
CA GLU A 307 8.86 20.34 5.20
C GLU A 307 8.33 19.95 6.59
N LEU A 308 7.72 18.76 6.72
CA LEU A 308 7.15 18.26 7.98
C LEU A 308 7.98 17.15 8.63
N VAL A 309 9.06 16.69 7.99
CA VAL A 309 9.92 15.64 8.51
C VAL A 309 11.08 16.24 9.31
N ASP A 310 11.33 15.69 10.49
CA ASP A 310 12.45 16.05 11.38
C ASP A 310 13.64 15.07 11.26
#